data_AF-A0A9X3BXE9-F1
#
_entry.id   AF-A0A9X3BXE9-F1
#
_cell.length_a   1.000
_cell.length_b   1.000
_cell.length_c   1.000
_cell.angle_alpha   90.00
_cell.angle_beta   90.00
_cell.angle_gamma   90.00
#
_symmetry.space_group_name_H-M   'P 1'
#
loop_
_entity.id
_entity.type
_entity.pdbx_description
1 polymer ?
#
loop_
_entity_poly.entity_id
_entity_poly.type
_entity_poly.pdbx_seq_one_letter_code
_entity_poly.pdbx_strand_id
1 'polypeptide(L)'
;MLKLNAKIRVYETVKLIPTPKFYEFTYVKNVDISSSYKSLTDTATIVMPQKVYTDTKGFDQNLFKNANGEEKTIHDFFKLENFIEIFLGYDDDYKPAFRGYITGVQSDTNATITCEDAMYAFKKVKAVKDDNVQDKNDILNVVSTNPTTNVEGFNPKTFFEKRIKELNLPFKVNALDEELGNVIINRNQSLAQVFEMLKDKGIYTYFKTENLAPVLTITNNPQQHTASELGGFIDRNFIKSPLAGALVKKLINQGLSLLSSQLNKATQSVSGGFSGKVRFRFRYNIIEDKLIVVNESTKNTRTRVEKYFKNSNTPIYIELGDPNGQLIKTHVLHDDKDDLPKDPTAFKKATTEVASKLYQYAALRAMESKPSGFEGSFLTFGEPFVRPTDKVILENAKDKEKNGTFQVEKVERSYGENGYRQRIYIGRRVGTI
;
A
#
# COMPACT_ATOMS: atom_id res chain seq x y z
N MET A 1 -4.40 34.68 10.54
CA MET A 1 -4.73 33.83 9.38
C MET A 1 -3.45 33.10 9.02
N LEU A 2 -3.46 31.76 8.96
CA LEU A 2 -2.24 31.01 8.60
C LEU A 2 -1.87 31.33 7.15
N LYS A 3 -0.59 31.60 6.89
CA LYS A 3 -0.08 31.77 5.54
C LYS A 3 -0.02 30.41 4.87
N LEU A 4 -0.61 30.30 3.68
CA LEU A 4 -0.60 29.06 2.91
C LEU A 4 0.68 29.00 2.08
N ASN A 5 1.44 27.91 2.21
CA ASN A 5 2.73 27.75 1.56
C ASN A 5 2.81 26.44 0.75
N ALA A 6 3.33 26.54 -0.47
CA ALA A 6 3.67 25.40 -1.32
C ALA A 6 5.10 25.56 -1.85
N LYS A 7 5.75 24.43 -2.06
CA LYS A 7 7.05 24.37 -2.72
C LYS A 7 7.09 23.15 -3.62
N ILE A 8 7.27 23.39 -4.91
CA ILE A 8 7.37 22.36 -5.94
C ILE A 8 8.82 22.31 -6.43
N ARG A 9 9.45 21.14 -6.37
CA ARG A 9 10.78 20.93 -6.94
C ARG A 9 10.69 19.95 -8.09
N VAL A 10 11.20 20.33 -9.25
CA VAL A 10 11.26 19.49 -10.44
C VAL A 10 12.72 19.21 -10.77
N TYR A 11 13.10 17.95 -10.71
CA TYR A 11 14.45 17.46 -10.97
C TYR A 11 14.53 16.90 -12.39
N GLU A 12 15.57 17.28 -13.12
CA GLU A 12 15.92 16.59 -14.36
C GLU A 12 16.33 15.16 -14.03
N THR A 13 15.94 14.20 -14.88
CA THR A 13 16.26 12.79 -14.68
C THR A 13 17.11 12.24 -15.80
N VAL A 14 17.93 11.24 -15.48
CA VAL A 14 18.62 10.40 -16.47
C VAL A 14 18.22 8.96 -16.17
N LYS A 15 17.51 8.31 -17.11
CA LYS A 15 16.94 6.97 -16.90
C LYS A 15 16.12 6.89 -15.61
N LEU A 16 15.27 7.90 -15.37
CA LEU A 16 14.43 8.07 -14.17
C LEU A 16 15.20 8.31 -12.86
N ILE A 17 16.53 8.42 -12.88
CA ILE A 17 17.29 8.77 -11.68
C ILE A 17 17.36 10.30 -11.59
N PRO A 18 16.89 10.93 -10.50
CA PRO A 18 16.98 12.39 -10.32
C PRO A 18 18.44 12.86 -10.28
N THR A 19 18.75 13.89 -11.06
CA THR A 19 20.04 14.58 -11.04
C THR A 19 20.05 15.67 -9.95
N PRO A 20 21.23 16.22 -9.57
CA PRO A 20 21.29 17.37 -8.66
C PRO A 20 20.67 18.65 -9.21
N LYS A 21 20.39 18.73 -10.53
CA LYS A 21 19.81 19.91 -11.17
C LYS A 21 18.29 19.89 -11.01
N PHE A 22 17.76 20.92 -10.37
CA PHE A 22 16.32 21.09 -10.15
C PHE A 22 15.87 22.54 -10.30
N TYR A 23 14.57 22.69 -10.54
CA TYR A 23 13.85 23.95 -10.58
C TYR A 23 12.90 24.00 -9.38
N GLU A 24 12.84 25.14 -8.69
CA GLU A 24 11.97 25.31 -7.51
C GLU A 24 10.94 26.40 -7.77
N PHE A 25 9.68 26.11 -7.43
CA PHE A 25 8.56 27.04 -7.51
C PHE A 25 7.89 27.14 -6.13
N THR A 26 7.73 28.36 -5.62
CA THR A 26 7.12 28.64 -4.30
C THR A 26 5.65 29.07 -4.41
N TYR A 27 5.06 28.87 -5.58
CA TYR A 27 3.67 29.17 -5.90
C TYR A 27 3.07 28.04 -6.73
N VAL A 28 1.76 27.88 -6.59
CA VAL A 28 0.93 26.94 -7.33
C VAL A 28 -0.51 27.40 -7.25
N LYS A 29 -1.32 27.17 -8.29
CA LYS A 29 -2.75 27.48 -8.22
C LYS A 29 -3.46 26.42 -7.37
N ASN A 30 -3.47 25.17 -7.86
CA ASN A 30 -4.08 24.05 -7.18
C ASN A 30 -3.14 22.83 -7.15
N VAL A 31 -3.26 22.02 -6.10
CA VAL A 31 -2.67 20.68 -6.02
C VAL A 31 -3.71 19.72 -5.48
N ASP A 32 -3.94 18.61 -6.18
CA ASP A 32 -4.78 17.50 -5.75
C ASP A 32 -3.94 16.22 -5.69
N ILE A 33 -3.92 15.54 -4.55
CA ILE A 33 -3.17 14.30 -4.33
C ILE A 33 -4.12 13.22 -3.82
N SER A 34 -4.05 12.01 -4.37
CA SER A 34 -4.77 10.84 -3.88
C SER A 34 -3.77 9.74 -3.56
N SER A 35 -3.71 9.36 -2.28
CA SER A 35 -2.80 8.34 -1.78
C SER A 35 -3.55 7.21 -1.08
N SER A 36 -3.21 5.94 -1.37
CA SER A 36 -3.80 4.78 -0.68
C SER A 36 -2.93 3.54 -0.75
N TYR A 37 -2.85 2.77 0.35
CA TYR A 37 -2.17 1.47 0.31
C TYR A 37 -2.87 0.43 -0.56
N LYS A 38 -4.14 0.67 -0.95
CA LYS A 38 -4.90 -0.22 -1.86
C LYS A 38 -4.61 0.06 -3.32
N SER A 39 -4.15 1.26 -3.66
CA SER A 39 -3.73 1.63 -5.01
C SER A 39 -2.25 1.30 -5.18
N LEU A 40 -1.84 0.83 -6.36
CA LEU A 40 -0.44 0.56 -6.61
C LEU A 40 0.38 1.87 -6.71
N THR A 41 -0.22 2.91 -7.29
CA THR A 41 0.39 4.22 -7.45
C THR A 41 -0.45 5.30 -6.79
N ASP A 42 0.18 6.15 -5.99
CA ASP A 42 -0.40 7.43 -5.62
C ASP A 42 -0.36 8.40 -6.82
N THR A 43 -1.31 9.32 -6.90
CA THR A 43 -1.43 10.29 -8.00
C THR A 43 -1.42 11.71 -7.49
N ALA A 44 -0.82 12.63 -8.24
CA ALA A 44 -0.94 14.07 -8.01
C ALA A 44 -1.29 14.82 -9.29
N THR A 45 -2.07 15.89 -9.16
CA THR A 45 -2.34 16.86 -10.22
C THR A 45 -1.99 18.25 -9.71
N ILE A 46 -1.23 18.99 -10.49
CA ILE A 46 -0.80 20.36 -10.18
C ILE A 46 -1.33 21.28 -11.27
N VAL A 47 -1.94 22.38 -10.87
CA VAL A 47 -2.33 23.46 -11.79
C VAL A 47 -1.39 24.64 -11.58
N MET A 48 -0.72 25.05 -12.65
CA MET A 48 0.23 26.16 -12.70
C MET A 48 -0.19 27.17 -13.78
N PRO A 49 0.23 28.45 -13.69
CA PRO A 49 0.20 29.36 -14.83
C PRO A 49 1.05 28.80 -16.00
N GLN A 50 0.71 29.17 -17.24
CA GLN A 50 1.50 28.73 -18.42
C GLN A 50 2.91 29.33 -18.45
N LYS A 51 3.03 30.59 -18.03
CA LYS A 51 4.29 31.31 -17.90
C LYS A 51 4.78 31.16 -16.47
N VAL A 52 5.99 30.67 -16.31
CA VAL A 52 6.58 30.44 -14.99
C VAL A 52 7.96 31.10 -14.90
N TYR A 53 8.31 31.50 -13.67
CA TYR A 53 9.54 32.20 -13.35
C TYR A 53 10.27 31.45 -12.22
N THR A 54 11.58 31.28 -12.37
CA THR A 54 12.44 30.53 -11.42
C THR A 54 13.23 31.43 -10.46
N ASP A 55 13.34 32.74 -10.73
CA ASP A 55 13.89 33.69 -9.77
C ASP A 55 12.75 34.38 -9.02
N THR A 56 12.49 33.95 -7.79
CA THR A 56 11.40 34.46 -6.95
C THR A 56 11.87 35.47 -5.90
N LYS A 57 13.12 35.96 -5.95
CA LYS A 57 13.57 37.02 -5.04
C LYS A 57 12.78 38.31 -5.34
N GLY A 58 11.79 38.61 -4.50
CA GLY A 58 10.89 39.76 -4.66
C GLY A 58 9.53 39.45 -5.29
N PHE A 59 9.11 38.19 -5.33
CA PHE A 59 7.84 37.75 -5.94
C PHE A 59 6.61 38.26 -5.15
N ASP A 60 5.83 39.15 -5.77
CA ASP A 60 4.48 39.54 -5.35
C ASP A 60 3.47 38.90 -6.31
N GLN A 61 2.51 38.13 -5.77
CA GLN A 61 1.46 37.42 -6.52
C GLN A 61 0.55 38.37 -7.32
N ASN A 62 0.47 39.65 -6.95
CA ASN A 62 -0.30 40.67 -7.67
C ASN A 62 0.47 41.27 -8.86
N LEU A 63 1.72 40.87 -9.07
CA LEU A 63 2.67 41.51 -9.98
C LEU A 63 3.25 40.54 -11.02
N PHE A 64 2.40 39.78 -11.72
CA PHE A 64 2.79 39.18 -13.02
C PHE A 64 3.36 40.20 -14.04
N LYS A 65 3.24 41.50 -13.75
CA LYS A 65 3.78 42.60 -14.56
C LYS A 65 5.27 42.91 -14.32
N ASN A 66 5.87 42.49 -13.19
CA ASN A 66 7.21 42.96 -12.77
C ASN A 66 8.27 41.84 -12.62
N ALA A 67 8.04 40.65 -13.17
CA ALA A 67 9.04 39.58 -13.14
C ALA A 67 10.22 39.93 -14.07
N ASN A 68 11.41 40.16 -13.49
CA ASN A 68 12.65 40.35 -14.24
C ASN A 68 13.29 38.98 -14.51
N GLY A 69 13.16 38.48 -15.74
CA GLY A 69 13.76 37.23 -16.20
C GLY A 69 13.32 36.91 -17.63
N GLU A 70 14.07 36.09 -18.36
CA GLU A 70 13.62 35.57 -19.66
C GLU A 70 12.34 34.75 -19.47
N GLU A 71 11.31 35.08 -20.22
CA GLU A 71 10.03 34.36 -20.20
C GLU A 71 10.27 32.90 -20.60
N LYS A 72 9.96 31.96 -19.71
CA LYS A 72 10.06 30.53 -19.95
C LYS A 72 8.70 29.86 -19.76
N THR A 73 8.42 28.90 -20.62
CA THR A 73 7.14 28.19 -20.65
C THR A 73 7.15 27.06 -19.62
N ILE A 74 5.96 26.59 -19.21
CA ILE A 74 5.84 25.44 -18.30
C ILE A 74 6.61 24.21 -18.82
N HIS A 75 6.65 24.00 -20.15
CA HIS A 75 7.29 22.85 -20.80
C HIS A 75 8.82 22.88 -20.73
N ASP A 76 9.41 24.04 -20.45
CA ASP A 76 10.86 24.16 -20.25
C ASP A 76 11.31 23.48 -18.95
N PHE A 77 10.42 23.41 -17.96
CA PHE A 77 10.71 22.93 -16.60
C PHE A 77 10.00 21.62 -16.27
N PHE A 78 8.74 21.49 -16.66
CA PHE A 78 7.92 20.32 -16.44
C PHE A 78 7.95 19.47 -17.71
N LYS A 79 8.74 18.39 -17.67
CA LYS A 79 8.87 17.45 -18.78
C LYS A 79 8.46 16.07 -18.32
N LEU A 80 7.97 15.26 -19.25
CA LEU A 80 7.66 13.86 -18.98
C LEU A 80 8.88 13.18 -18.33
N GLU A 81 8.60 12.36 -17.32
CA GLU A 81 9.59 11.57 -16.59
C GLU A 81 10.62 12.38 -15.77
N ASN A 82 10.48 13.70 -15.68
CA ASN A 82 11.16 14.46 -14.63
C ASN A 82 10.60 14.07 -13.26
N PHE A 83 11.48 14.00 -12.27
CA PHE A 83 11.09 13.69 -10.89
C PHE A 83 10.59 14.95 -10.21
N ILE A 84 9.56 14.84 -9.39
CA ILE A 84 8.89 15.97 -8.76
C ILE A 84 8.66 15.70 -7.28
N GLU A 85 8.97 16.70 -6.45
CA GLU A 85 8.62 16.73 -5.04
C GLU A 85 7.65 17.88 -4.78
N ILE A 86 6.54 17.57 -4.10
CA ILE A 86 5.51 18.53 -3.71
C ILE A 86 5.53 18.66 -2.19
N PHE A 87 5.75 19.87 -1.71
CA PHE A 87 5.67 20.22 -0.30
C PHE A 87 4.52 21.20 -0.07
N LEU A 88 3.68 20.92 0.91
CA LEU A 88 2.51 21.73 1.27
C LEU A 88 2.52 22.00 2.76
N GLY A 89 2.06 23.16 3.20
CA GLY A 89 2.03 23.50 4.62
C GLY A 89 1.51 24.89 4.92
N TYR A 90 1.73 25.31 6.16
CA TYR A 90 1.37 26.61 6.69
C TYR A 90 2.58 27.30 7.31
N ASP A 91 2.63 28.64 7.24
CA ASP A 91 3.63 29.47 7.92
C ASP A 91 5.08 28.98 7.70
N ASP A 92 5.39 28.63 6.45
CA ASP A 92 6.69 28.09 6.01
C ASP A 92 7.12 26.74 6.64
N ASP A 93 6.21 26.04 7.34
CA ASP A 93 6.36 24.65 7.78
C ASP A 93 5.90 23.67 6.68
N TYR A 94 6.85 23.25 5.84
CA TYR A 94 6.61 22.41 4.68
C TYR A 94 6.54 20.91 5.03
N LYS A 95 5.42 20.24 4.70
CA LYS A 95 5.29 18.78 4.76
C LYS A 95 5.51 18.14 3.38
N PRO A 96 6.33 17.08 3.25
CA PRO A 96 6.50 16.37 1.98
C PRO A 96 5.23 15.58 1.65
N ALA A 97 4.39 16.17 0.80
CA ALA A 97 3.05 15.71 0.47
C ALA A 97 3.04 14.65 -0.64
N PHE A 98 3.96 14.76 -1.61
CA PHE A 98 4.06 13.83 -2.73
C PHE A 98 5.47 13.81 -3.32
N ARG A 99 5.90 12.66 -3.83
CA ARG A 99 7.17 12.47 -4.54
C ARG A 99 6.98 11.44 -5.66
N GLY A 100 7.36 11.78 -6.87
CA GLY A 100 7.06 10.95 -8.02
C GLY A 100 7.60 11.48 -9.34
N TYR A 101 6.98 11.07 -10.44
CA TYR A 101 7.37 11.44 -11.79
C TYR A 101 6.22 12.14 -12.50
N ILE A 102 6.56 13.11 -13.34
CA ILE A 102 5.61 13.76 -14.24
C ILE A 102 5.21 12.77 -15.33
N THR A 103 3.91 12.50 -15.44
CA THR A 103 3.32 11.58 -16.42
C THR A 103 2.55 12.30 -17.52
N GLY A 104 2.28 13.59 -17.36
CA GLY A 104 1.59 14.40 -18.36
C GLY A 104 1.74 15.89 -18.08
N VAL A 105 1.82 16.68 -19.14
CA VAL A 105 1.85 18.15 -19.11
C VAL A 105 0.93 18.66 -20.21
N GLN A 106 -0.17 19.29 -19.82
CA GLN A 106 -1.17 19.85 -20.73
C GLN A 106 -1.24 21.37 -20.49
N SER A 107 -1.20 22.18 -21.53
CA SER A 107 -1.20 23.65 -21.41
C SER A 107 -2.25 24.25 -22.34
N ASP A 108 -3.46 24.51 -21.83
CA ASP A 108 -4.56 25.11 -22.59
C ASP A 108 -4.73 26.61 -22.27
N THR A 109 -5.23 26.93 -21.08
CA THR A 109 -5.38 28.24 -20.46
C THR A 109 -4.49 28.28 -19.21
N ASN A 110 -4.52 27.20 -18.43
CA ASN A 110 -3.55 26.93 -17.36
C ASN A 110 -2.75 25.68 -17.73
N ALA A 111 -1.60 25.48 -17.11
CA ALA A 111 -0.87 24.24 -17.23
C ALA A 111 -1.37 23.24 -16.18
N THR A 112 -1.77 22.05 -16.62
CA THR A 112 -2.11 20.90 -15.79
C THR A 112 -1.02 19.85 -15.90
N ILE A 113 -0.38 19.54 -14.78
CA ILE A 113 0.68 18.55 -14.69
C ILE A 113 0.14 17.36 -13.90
N THR A 114 0.11 16.19 -14.53
CA THR A 114 -0.25 14.93 -13.86
C THR A 114 1.02 14.20 -13.45
N CYS A 115 0.98 13.58 -12.28
CA CYS A 115 2.09 12.84 -11.71
C CYS A 115 1.62 11.52 -11.10
N GLU A 116 2.50 10.54 -11.13
CA GLU A 116 2.40 9.30 -10.36
C GLU A 116 3.59 9.21 -9.42
N ASP A 117 3.44 8.56 -8.28
CA ASP A 117 4.52 8.44 -7.29
C ASP A 117 5.73 7.65 -7.82
N ALA A 118 6.70 7.40 -6.93
CA ALA A 118 7.90 6.65 -7.27
C ALA A 118 7.63 5.26 -7.89
N MET A 119 6.42 4.70 -7.74
CA MET A 119 6.03 3.42 -8.35
C MET A 119 6.02 3.47 -9.87
N TYR A 120 5.86 4.66 -10.48
CA TYR A 120 5.94 4.84 -11.92
C TYR A 120 7.22 4.25 -12.52
N ALA A 121 8.36 4.35 -11.81
CA ALA A 121 9.62 3.78 -12.29
C ALA A 121 9.53 2.26 -12.53
N PHE A 122 8.77 1.54 -11.70
CA PHE A 122 8.57 0.10 -11.85
C PHE A 122 7.64 -0.28 -12.99
N LYS A 123 6.88 0.68 -13.56
CA LYS A 123 6.12 0.47 -14.80
C LYS A 123 7.06 0.36 -16.01
N LYS A 124 8.28 0.90 -15.91
CA LYS A 124 9.28 0.94 -16.98
C LYS A 124 10.34 -0.16 -16.89
N VAL A 125 10.41 -0.86 -15.76
CA VAL A 125 11.37 -1.93 -15.52
C VAL A 125 10.70 -3.28 -15.74
N LYS A 126 11.25 -4.10 -16.64
CA LYS A 126 10.80 -5.48 -16.84
C LYS A 126 11.08 -6.34 -15.61
N ALA A 127 10.16 -7.26 -15.30
CA ALA A 127 10.31 -8.18 -14.18
C ALA A 127 11.36 -9.27 -14.45
N VAL A 128 11.57 -9.61 -15.72
CA VAL A 128 12.59 -10.54 -16.21
C VAL A 128 13.33 -9.91 -17.40
N LYS A 129 14.60 -10.25 -17.55
CA LYS A 129 15.49 -9.72 -18.60
C LYS A 129 15.27 -10.49 -19.92
N ASP A 130 15.42 -9.81 -21.05
CA ASP A 130 15.23 -10.46 -22.35
C ASP A 130 16.40 -11.38 -22.73
N ASP A 131 17.60 -11.01 -22.31
CA ASP A 131 18.84 -11.76 -22.43
C ASP A 131 18.90 -12.86 -21.37
N ASN A 132 19.52 -13.99 -21.73
CA ASN A 132 19.80 -15.11 -20.82
C ASN A 132 18.54 -15.71 -20.15
N VAL A 133 17.58 -16.13 -20.99
CA VAL A 133 16.27 -16.74 -20.67
C VAL A 133 16.35 -17.96 -19.71
N GLN A 134 17.53 -18.53 -19.53
CA GLN A 134 17.83 -19.65 -18.64
C GLN A 134 19.24 -19.49 -18.05
N ASP A 135 19.55 -18.30 -17.54
CA ASP A 135 20.82 -18.06 -16.85
C ASP A 135 20.93 -18.99 -15.63
N LYS A 136 21.93 -19.87 -15.63
CA LYS A 136 22.20 -20.76 -14.50
C LYS A 136 22.52 -19.99 -13.21
N ASN A 137 22.96 -18.74 -13.33
CA ASN A 137 23.27 -17.85 -12.21
C ASN A 137 22.07 -16.99 -11.79
N ASP A 138 21.02 -16.92 -12.61
CA ASP A 138 19.77 -16.23 -12.29
C ASP A 138 18.56 -17.14 -12.53
N ILE A 139 18.36 -18.07 -11.59
CA ILE A 139 17.20 -18.98 -11.56
C ILE A 139 15.84 -18.26 -11.53
N LEU A 140 15.83 -16.95 -11.23
CA LEU A 140 14.62 -16.12 -11.21
C LEU A 140 14.39 -15.40 -12.55
N ASN A 141 15.34 -15.46 -13.50
CA ASN A 141 15.22 -14.97 -14.86
C ASN A 141 14.56 -16.00 -15.77
N VAL A 142 13.39 -16.49 -15.36
CA VAL A 142 12.63 -17.44 -16.15
C VAL A 142 11.78 -16.65 -17.13
N VAL A 143 12.25 -16.53 -18.36
CA VAL A 143 11.45 -15.91 -19.42
C VAL A 143 10.58 -17.00 -20.04
N SER A 144 9.27 -16.92 -19.79
CA SER A 144 8.29 -17.73 -20.48
C SER A 144 8.40 -17.51 -22.00
N THR A 145 8.97 -18.49 -22.71
CA THR A 145 8.91 -18.57 -24.18
C THR A 145 7.58 -19.16 -24.64
N ASN A 146 6.86 -19.81 -23.73
CA ASN A 146 5.52 -20.38 -23.85
C ASN A 146 4.80 -20.16 -22.50
N PRO A 147 3.51 -19.77 -22.43
CA PRO A 147 2.74 -19.55 -21.19
C PRO A 147 2.80 -20.67 -20.12
N THR A 148 3.42 -21.80 -20.41
CA THR A 148 3.66 -22.92 -19.49
C THR A 148 4.93 -22.82 -18.63
N THR A 149 5.79 -21.82 -18.81
CA THR A 149 7.01 -21.67 -17.99
C THR A 149 6.75 -20.82 -16.74
N ASN A 150 7.00 -21.40 -15.56
CA ASN A 150 6.76 -20.76 -14.26
C ASN A 150 8.08 -20.37 -13.58
N VAL A 151 8.08 -19.30 -12.79
CA VAL A 151 9.07 -19.11 -11.73
C VAL A 151 8.72 -20.09 -10.62
N GLU A 152 9.53 -21.14 -10.49
CA GLU A 152 9.31 -22.16 -9.47
C GLU A 152 9.61 -21.63 -8.06
N GLY A 153 8.73 -21.93 -7.11
CA GLY A 153 8.91 -21.53 -5.71
C GLY A 153 9.09 -20.02 -5.52
N PHE A 154 8.28 -19.21 -6.22
CA PHE A 154 8.35 -17.76 -6.19
C PHE A 154 8.23 -17.23 -4.76
N ASN A 155 9.28 -16.54 -4.30
CA ASN A 155 9.29 -15.82 -3.03
C ASN A 155 9.43 -14.31 -3.33
N PRO A 156 8.46 -13.46 -2.94
CA PRO A 156 8.50 -12.03 -3.23
C PRO A 156 9.78 -11.35 -2.74
N LYS A 157 10.28 -11.72 -1.56
CA LYS A 157 11.48 -11.10 -1.00
C LYS A 157 12.71 -11.38 -1.85
N THR A 158 13.00 -12.66 -2.13
CA THR A 158 14.19 -13.01 -2.93
C THR A 158 14.10 -12.43 -4.34
N PHE A 159 12.91 -12.46 -4.95
CA PHE A 159 12.68 -11.93 -6.29
C PHE A 159 12.83 -10.41 -6.36
N PHE A 160 12.08 -9.66 -5.56
CA PHE A 160 12.08 -8.20 -5.65
C PHE A 160 13.35 -7.58 -5.08
N GLU A 161 13.94 -8.11 -4.00
CA GLU A 161 15.22 -7.60 -3.53
C GLU A 161 16.31 -7.75 -4.59
N LYS A 162 16.35 -8.88 -5.32
CA LYS A 162 17.29 -9.06 -6.44
C LYS A 162 17.02 -8.07 -7.56
N ARG A 163 15.78 -8.04 -8.11
CA ARG A 163 15.43 -7.21 -9.27
C ARG A 163 15.56 -5.72 -8.99
N ILE A 164 15.23 -5.26 -7.77
CA ILE A 164 15.26 -3.85 -7.41
C ILE A 164 16.67 -3.40 -7.06
N LYS A 165 17.49 -4.26 -6.44
CA LYS A 165 18.90 -3.94 -6.14
C LYS A 165 19.69 -3.59 -7.39
N GLU A 166 19.41 -4.26 -8.52
CA GLU A 166 20.03 -3.95 -9.82
C GLU A 166 19.74 -2.53 -10.33
N LEU A 167 18.69 -1.88 -9.82
CA LEU A 167 18.30 -0.52 -10.21
C LEU A 167 19.03 0.56 -9.41
N ASN A 168 19.75 0.20 -8.33
CA ASN A 168 20.44 1.14 -7.44
C ASN A 168 19.56 2.30 -6.94
N LEU A 169 18.28 2.03 -6.67
CA LEU A 169 17.35 3.06 -6.20
C LEU A 169 17.53 3.33 -4.69
N PRO A 170 17.42 4.60 -4.23
CA PRO A 170 17.76 5.00 -2.86
C PRO A 170 16.60 4.77 -1.88
N PHE A 171 16.06 3.55 -1.82
CA PHE A 171 15.03 3.20 -0.85
C PHE A 171 15.17 1.75 -0.36
N LYS A 172 14.64 1.50 0.84
CA LYS A 172 14.57 0.16 1.42
C LYS A 172 13.42 -0.62 0.77
N VAL A 173 13.66 -1.90 0.51
CA VAL A 173 12.61 -2.87 0.17
C VAL A 173 12.29 -3.67 1.43
N ASN A 174 11.01 -3.81 1.74
CA ASN A 174 10.53 -4.69 2.79
C ASN A 174 9.47 -5.61 2.17
N ALA A 175 9.88 -6.83 1.84
CA ALA A 175 9.06 -7.76 1.09
C ALA A 175 8.71 -9.01 1.89
N LEU A 176 7.49 -9.50 1.65
CA LEU A 176 6.97 -10.74 2.20
C LEU A 176 7.91 -11.91 1.88
N ASP A 177 8.37 -12.58 2.95
CA ASP A 177 9.24 -13.74 2.88
C ASP A 177 8.40 -15.02 2.99
N GLU A 178 7.71 -15.36 1.90
CA GLU A 178 6.83 -16.52 1.82
C GLU A 178 6.95 -17.14 0.42
N GLU A 179 6.99 -18.47 0.35
CA GLU A 179 6.95 -19.19 -0.93
C GLU A 179 5.51 -19.28 -1.42
N LEU A 180 5.21 -18.59 -2.53
CA LEU A 180 3.87 -18.52 -3.12
C LEU A 180 3.61 -19.61 -4.16
N GLY A 181 4.48 -20.61 -4.22
CA GLY A 181 4.48 -21.65 -5.25
C GLY A 181 4.87 -21.09 -6.63
N ASN A 182 4.36 -21.72 -7.67
CA ASN A 182 4.70 -21.38 -9.04
C ASN A 182 3.93 -20.15 -9.52
N VAL A 183 4.65 -19.18 -10.10
CA VAL A 183 4.07 -17.94 -10.63
C VAL A 183 4.50 -17.75 -12.09
N ILE A 184 3.53 -17.45 -12.97
CA ILE A 184 3.80 -17.14 -14.37
C ILE A 184 4.20 -15.66 -14.48
N ILE A 185 5.39 -15.40 -15.00
CA ILE A 185 5.86 -14.04 -15.33
C ILE A 185 6.21 -14.01 -16.82
N ASN A 186 5.51 -13.17 -17.57
CA ASN A 186 5.71 -13.04 -19.01
C ASN A 186 6.91 -12.13 -19.31
N ARG A 187 7.59 -12.36 -20.46
CA ARG A 187 8.77 -11.60 -20.91
C ARG A 187 8.60 -10.08 -20.85
N ASN A 188 7.43 -9.59 -21.23
CA ASN A 188 7.15 -8.16 -21.34
C ASN A 188 6.47 -7.58 -20.10
N GLN A 189 6.25 -8.38 -19.05
CA GLN A 189 5.65 -7.87 -17.82
C GLN A 189 6.63 -6.96 -17.09
N SER A 190 6.16 -5.79 -16.68
CA SER A 190 6.90 -4.89 -15.80
C SER A 190 6.80 -5.35 -14.35
N LEU A 191 7.73 -4.89 -13.50
CA LEU A 191 7.65 -5.13 -12.05
C LEU A 191 6.31 -4.63 -11.47
N ALA A 192 5.81 -3.49 -11.94
CA ALA A 192 4.50 -2.98 -11.56
C ALA A 192 3.35 -3.94 -11.92
N GLN A 193 3.39 -4.59 -13.09
CA GLN A 193 2.38 -5.56 -13.48
C GLN A 193 2.45 -6.83 -12.62
N VAL A 194 3.65 -7.26 -12.19
CA VAL A 194 3.79 -8.36 -11.23
C VAL A 194 3.21 -7.96 -9.87
N PHE A 195 3.39 -6.71 -9.43
CA PHE A 195 2.73 -6.23 -8.20
C PHE A 195 1.20 -6.26 -8.29
N GLU A 196 0.60 -5.85 -9.40
CA GLU A 196 -0.86 -5.96 -9.59
C GLU A 196 -1.33 -7.42 -9.57
N MET A 197 -0.62 -8.33 -10.25
CA MET A 197 -0.94 -9.76 -10.20
C MET A 197 -0.88 -10.32 -8.76
N LEU A 198 0.09 -9.87 -7.95
CA LEU A 198 0.19 -10.26 -6.54
C LEU A 198 -0.93 -9.68 -5.68
N LYS A 199 -1.45 -8.51 -6.03
CA LYS A 199 -2.62 -7.90 -5.37
C LYS A 199 -3.88 -8.76 -5.51
N ASP A 200 -4.07 -9.44 -6.63
CA ASP A 200 -5.18 -10.41 -6.79
C ASP A 200 -5.07 -11.60 -5.82
N LYS A 201 -3.85 -11.93 -5.40
CA LYS A 201 -3.54 -12.92 -4.35
C LYS A 201 -3.54 -12.32 -2.93
N GLY A 202 -3.94 -11.05 -2.80
CA GLY A 202 -4.01 -10.28 -1.55
C GLY A 202 -2.65 -9.82 -1.02
N ILE A 203 -1.65 -9.66 -1.91
CA ILE A 203 -0.34 -9.12 -1.55
C ILE A 203 -0.25 -7.71 -2.12
N TYR A 204 -0.22 -6.73 -1.23
CA TYR A 204 -0.25 -5.32 -1.57
C TYR A 204 1.18 -4.79 -1.67
N THR A 205 1.40 -3.92 -2.66
CA THR A 205 2.67 -3.21 -2.84
C THR A 205 2.41 -1.72 -2.82
N TYR A 206 3.09 -1.00 -1.92
CA TYR A 206 2.95 0.45 -1.79
C TYR A 206 4.18 1.06 -1.12
N PHE A 207 4.41 2.35 -1.33
CA PHE A 207 5.42 3.10 -0.58
C PHE A 207 4.85 3.59 0.75
N LYS A 208 5.64 3.48 1.81
CA LYS A 208 5.39 4.15 3.09
C LYS A 208 6.66 4.83 3.58
N THR A 209 6.52 5.83 4.45
CA THR A 209 7.69 6.52 5.04
C THR A 209 8.05 5.90 6.39
N GLU A 210 9.27 5.38 6.54
CA GLU A 210 9.87 4.96 7.82
C GLU A 210 11.08 5.85 8.11
N ASN A 211 11.22 6.44 9.31
CA ASN A 211 12.39 7.27 9.68
C ASN A 211 12.78 8.34 8.64
N LEU A 212 11.78 9.00 8.04
CA LEU A 212 11.94 10.00 6.97
C LEU A 212 12.46 9.47 5.62
N ALA A 213 12.57 8.15 5.45
CA ALA A 213 12.93 7.51 4.19
C ALA A 213 11.75 6.73 3.59
N PRO A 214 11.59 6.72 2.25
CA PRO A 214 10.63 5.84 1.60
C PRO A 214 11.05 4.38 1.72
N VAL A 215 10.07 3.51 1.97
CA VAL A 215 10.20 2.07 2.03
C VAL A 215 9.15 1.45 1.12
N LEU A 216 9.60 0.72 0.11
CA LEU A 216 8.71 -0.10 -0.72
C LEU A 216 8.28 -1.31 0.11
N THR A 217 7.00 -1.38 0.43
CA THR A 217 6.43 -2.45 1.25
C THR A 217 5.65 -3.40 0.37
N ILE A 218 5.95 -4.69 0.44
CA ILE A 218 5.24 -5.77 -0.25
C ILE A 218 4.74 -6.73 0.83
N THR A 219 3.44 -6.75 1.10
CA THR A 219 2.89 -7.43 2.28
C THR A 219 1.50 -8.02 2.03
N ASN A 220 1.22 -9.16 2.66
CA ASN A 220 -0.12 -9.73 2.73
C ASN A 220 -0.95 -9.16 3.90
N ASN A 221 -0.36 -8.33 4.77
CA ASN A 221 -1.01 -7.75 5.95
C ASN A 221 -0.84 -6.22 5.99
N PRO A 222 -1.35 -5.47 4.98
CA PRO A 222 -1.22 -4.01 4.96
C PRO A 222 -1.92 -3.35 6.15
N GLN A 223 -2.92 -4.03 6.69
CA GLN A 223 -3.70 -3.57 7.83
C GLN A 223 -3.02 -3.83 9.19
N GLN A 224 -1.87 -4.52 9.22
CA GLN A 224 -1.14 -4.84 10.45
C GLN A 224 -1.98 -5.57 11.51
N HIS A 225 -2.81 -6.53 11.09
CA HIS A 225 -3.51 -7.42 12.01
C HIS A 225 -2.51 -8.16 12.89
N THR A 226 -2.78 -8.19 14.18
CA THR A 226 -1.98 -8.91 15.18
C THR A 226 -2.41 -10.37 15.26
N ALA A 227 -1.52 -11.22 15.74
CA ALA A 227 -1.85 -12.62 15.99
C ALA A 227 -3.02 -12.80 16.99
N SER A 228 -3.17 -11.89 17.95
CA SER A 228 -4.30 -11.91 18.89
C SER A 228 -5.63 -11.62 18.18
N GLU A 229 -5.66 -10.64 17.27
CA GLU A 229 -6.86 -10.32 16.48
C GLU A 229 -7.24 -11.50 15.57
N LEU A 230 -6.25 -12.11 14.89
CA LEU A 230 -6.47 -13.30 14.06
C LEU A 230 -7.01 -14.46 14.90
N GLY A 231 -6.42 -14.73 16.07
CA GLY A 231 -6.86 -15.78 16.99
C GLY A 231 -8.30 -15.59 17.45
N GLY A 232 -8.64 -14.39 17.92
CA GLY A 232 -9.99 -14.07 18.35
C GLY A 232 -11.03 -14.16 17.23
N PHE A 233 -10.67 -13.76 15.99
CA PHE A 233 -11.54 -13.94 14.84
C PHE A 233 -11.78 -15.43 14.54
N ILE A 234 -10.71 -16.23 14.55
CA ILE A 234 -10.82 -17.68 14.38
C ILE A 234 -11.69 -18.27 15.48
N ASP A 235 -11.51 -17.92 16.76
CA ASP A 235 -12.30 -18.44 17.88
C ASP A 235 -13.81 -18.24 17.68
N ARG A 236 -14.22 -17.03 17.29
CA ARG A 236 -15.64 -16.70 17.06
C ARG A 236 -16.24 -17.39 15.84
N ASN A 237 -15.42 -17.58 14.81
CA ASN A 237 -15.86 -18.09 13.51
C ASN A 237 -15.41 -19.55 13.28
N PHE A 238 -14.96 -20.27 14.31
CA PHE A 238 -14.50 -21.65 14.18
C PHE A 238 -15.70 -22.57 13.97
N ILE A 239 -16.15 -22.68 12.72
CA ILE A 239 -17.26 -23.55 12.34
C ILE A 239 -16.85 -25.00 12.59
N LYS A 240 -17.82 -25.88 12.90
CA LYS A 240 -17.64 -27.33 12.85
C LYS A 240 -17.35 -27.79 11.41
N SER A 241 -16.10 -27.67 10.97
CA SER A 241 -15.56 -28.34 9.79
C SER A 241 -15.15 -29.78 10.16
N PRO A 242 -15.16 -30.76 9.24
CA PRO A 242 -14.56 -32.09 9.48
C PRO A 242 -13.08 -32.02 9.88
N LEU A 243 -12.40 -30.94 9.49
CA LEU A 243 -11.02 -30.62 9.85
C LEU A 243 -10.92 -29.71 11.09
N ALA A 244 -12.05 -29.29 11.67
CA ALA A 244 -12.07 -28.57 12.94
C ALA A 244 -11.97 -29.56 14.10
N GLY A 245 -11.07 -29.29 15.05
CA GLY A 245 -10.90 -30.14 16.22
C GLY A 245 -9.80 -29.64 17.15
N ALA A 246 -9.67 -30.28 18.32
CA ALA A 246 -8.75 -29.87 19.37
C ALA A 246 -7.28 -29.82 18.90
N LEU A 247 -6.85 -30.78 18.08
CA LEU A 247 -5.49 -30.80 17.53
C LEU A 247 -5.22 -29.64 16.58
N VAL A 248 -6.15 -29.36 15.65
CA VAL A 248 -6.04 -28.24 14.72
C VAL A 248 -6.01 -26.93 15.51
N LYS A 249 -6.87 -26.80 16.52
CA LYS A 249 -6.89 -25.62 17.39
C LYS A 249 -5.57 -25.42 18.15
N LYS A 250 -4.98 -26.50 18.66
CA LYS A 250 -3.66 -26.47 19.30
C LYS A 250 -2.58 -25.99 18.34
N LEU A 251 -2.56 -26.49 17.11
CA LEU A 251 -1.60 -26.06 16.09
C LEU A 251 -1.81 -24.61 15.65
N ILE A 252 -3.05 -24.14 15.53
CA ILE A 252 -3.36 -22.72 15.26
C ILE A 252 -2.74 -21.84 16.35
N ASN A 253 -2.97 -22.18 17.63
CA ASN A 253 -2.44 -21.40 18.75
C ASN A 253 -0.90 -21.38 18.77
N GLN A 254 -0.26 -22.50 18.45
CA GLN A 254 1.19 -22.57 18.29
C GLN A 254 1.69 -21.68 17.13
N GLY A 255 1.02 -21.74 15.98
CA GLY A 255 1.34 -20.89 14.82
C GLY A 255 1.20 -19.39 15.13
N LEU A 256 0.09 -19.00 15.77
CA LEU A 256 -0.14 -17.61 16.19
C LEU A 256 0.89 -17.13 17.23
N SER A 257 1.36 -18.01 18.12
CA SER A 257 2.44 -17.67 19.05
C SER A 257 3.75 -17.38 18.33
N LEU A 258 4.10 -18.17 17.31
CA LEU A 258 5.28 -17.94 16.48
C LEU A 258 5.16 -16.64 15.68
N LEU A 259 3.98 -16.42 15.07
CA LEU A 259 3.67 -15.19 14.34
C LEU A 259 3.78 -13.95 15.23
N SER A 260 3.29 -14.02 16.48
CA SER A 260 3.43 -12.93 17.45
C SER A 260 4.90 -12.56 17.68
N SER A 261 5.77 -13.56 17.83
CA SER A 261 7.22 -13.33 17.99
C SER A 261 7.82 -12.63 16.77
N GLN A 262 7.44 -13.05 15.56
CA GLN A 262 7.93 -12.45 14.32
C GLN A 262 7.43 -11.01 14.13
N LEU A 263 6.14 -10.76 14.36
CA LEU A 263 5.54 -9.42 14.28
C LEU A 263 6.17 -8.48 15.33
N ASN A 264 6.43 -8.97 16.54
CA ASN A 264 7.09 -8.18 17.58
C ASN A 264 8.54 -7.85 17.19
N LYS A 265 9.30 -8.80 16.65
CA LYS A 265 10.67 -8.55 16.13
C LYS A 265 10.67 -7.54 15.00
N ALA A 266 9.72 -7.64 14.06
CA ALA A 266 9.56 -6.69 12.97
C ALA A 266 9.16 -5.28 13.47
N THR A 267 8.39 -5.20 14.55
CA THR A 267 8.00 -3.92 15.17
C THR A 267 9.16 -3.31 15.97
N GLN A 268 9.96 -4.13 16.65
CA GLN A 268 11.13 -3.69 17.43
C GLN A 268 12.34 -3.32 16.57
N SER A 269 12.55 -3.98 15.42
CA SER A 269 13.59 -3.61 14.45
C SER A 269 13.27 -2.31 13.70
N VAL A 270 12.03 -1.82 13.82
CA VAL A 270 11.59 -0.48 13.47
C VAL A 270 11.69 0.41 14.72
N SER A 271 12.88 0.42 15.36
CA SER A 271 13.23 1.26 16.51
C SER A 271 13.43 2.74 16.13
N GLY A 272 12.65 3.21 15.17
CA GLY A 272 12.52 4.61 14.83
C GLY A 272 11.07 4.80 14.41
N GLY A 273 10.38 5.69 15.12
CA GLY A 273 8.93 5.73 15.20
C GLY A 273 8.23 5.66 13.84
N PHE A 274 7.13 4.91 13.79
CA PHE A 274 6.10 5.19 12.80
C PHE A 274 5.80 6.69 12.85
N SER A 275 5.91 7.35 11.70
CA SER A 275 5.24 8.64 11.51
C SER A 275 3.76 8.43 11.80
N GLY A 276 3.23 9.15 12.79
CA GLY A 276 1.82 9.53 12.81
C GLY A 276 0.86 8.61 13.55
N LYS A 277 0.96 8.52 14.88
CA LYS A 277 -0.27 8.43 15.68
C LYS A 277 -0.81 9.85 15.81
N VAL A 278 -1.86 10.18 15.07
CA VAL A 278 -2.38 11.54 14.92
C VAL A 278 -3.74 11.66 15.60
N ARG A 279 -4.01 12.79 16.27
CA ARG A 279 -5.27 13.00 17.00
C ARG A 279 -6.18 13.99 16.28
N PHE A 280 -7.42 13.56 16.03
CA PHE A 280 -8.51 14.41 15.58
C PHE A 280 -9.63 14.46 16.61
N ARG A 281 -10.19 15.65 16.79
CA ARG A 281 -11.29 15.91 17.70
C ARG A 281 -12.47 16.46 16.90
N PHE A 282 -13.62 15.81 17.02
CA PHE A 282 -14.85 16.29 16.43
C PHE A 282 -15.17 17.68 16.97
N ARG A 283 -15.61 18.59 16.09
CA ARG A 283 -15.90 20.02 16.40
C ARG A 283 -14.67 20.90 16.65
N TYR A 284 -13.45 20.38 16.49
CA TYR A 284 -12.21 21.19 16.58
C TYR A 284 -11.45 21.18 15.25
N ASN A 285 -10.99 20.02 14.79
CA ASN A 285 -10.17 19.89 13.58
C ASN A 285 -10.83 19.06 12.47
N ILE A 286 -12.02 18.51 12.74
CA ILE A 286 -12.88 17.88 11.75
C ILE A 286 -13.90 18.91 11.25
N ILE A 287 -13.86 19.19 9.95
CA ILE A 287 -14.72 20.14 9.22
C ILE A 287 -16.02 19.45 8.78
N GLU A 288 -15.91 18.23 8.27
CA GLU A 288 -17.03 17.45 7.75
C GLU A 288 -16.87 15.99 8.20
N ASP A 289 -17.96 15.36 8.64
CA ASP A 289 -18.00 13.96 9.07
C ASP A 289 -18.94 13.17 8.17
N LYS A 290 -18.40 12.14 7.49
CA LYS A 290 -19.15 11.15 6.70
C LYS A 290 -18.83 9.72 7.16
N LEU A 291 -18.51 9.54 8.44
CA LEU A 291 -18.18 8.24 9.00
C LEU A 291 -19.46 7.49 9.41
N ILE A 292 -19.54 6.23 9.00
CA ILE A 292 -20.63 5.30 9.32
C ILE A 292 -20.04 4.14 10.12
N VAL A 293 -20.58 3.86 11.30
CA VAL A 293 -20.14 2.72 12.13
C VAL A 293 -20.41 1.42 11.37
N VAL A 294 -19.39 0.58 11.25
CA VAL A 294 -19.53 -0.76 10.66
C VAL A 294 -18.95 -1.79 11.62
N ASN A 295 -19.70 -2.86 11.85
CA ASN A 295 -19.30 -3.97 12.71
C ASN A 295 -19.08 -5.22 11.88
N GLU A 296 -18.20 -6.11 12.36
CA GLU A 296 -17.91 -7.42 11.73
C GLU A 296 -19.18 -8.22 11.42
N SER A 297 -20.20 -8.14 12.30
CA SER A 297 -21.47 -8.85 12.17
C SER A 297 -22.43 -8.28 11.11
N THR A 298 -22.18 -7.07 10.60
CA THR A 298 -23.08 -6.43 9.62
C THR A 298 -23.02 -7.08 8.25
N LYS A 299 -21.90 -7.74 7.92
CA LYS A 299 -21.69 -8.41 6.64
C LYS A 299 -21.73 -9.92 6.85
N ASN A 300 -22.82 -10.53 6.41
CA ASN A 300 -23.00 -11.98 6.44
C ASN A 300 -22.17 -12.64 5.31
N THR A 301 -20.87 -12.86 5.56
CA THR A 301 -19.91 -13.31 4.55
C THR A 301 -18.95 -14.38 5.06
N ARG A 302 -18.41 -15.16 4.13
CA ARG A 302 -17.35 -16.14 4.39
C ARG A 302 -16.31 -16.15 3.28
N THR A 303 -15.11 -16.59 3.64
CA THR A 303 -13.98 -16.75 2.71
C THR A 303 -13.56 -18.20 2.69
N ARG A 304 -13.28 -18.72 1.49
CA ARG A 304 -12.74 -20.06 1.30
C ARG A 304 -11.27 -19.98 0.95
N VAL A 305 -10.48 -20.89 1.50
CA VAL A 305 -9.07 -21.07 1.14
C VAL A 305 -8.84 -22.53 0.81
N GLU A 306 -8.27 -22.80 -0.36
CA GLU A 306 -7.96 -24.12 -0.87
C GLU A 306 -6.45 -24.26 -1.03
N LYS A 307 -5.92 -25.43 -0.70
CA LYS A 307 -4.54 -25.82 -1.01
C LYS A 307 -4.51 -27.13 -1.80
N TYR A 308 -3.99 -27.05 -3.01
CA TYR A 308 -3.73 -28.21 -3.88
C TYR A 308 -2.31 -28.73 -3.66
N PHE A 309 -2.10 -30.00 -3.96
CA PHE A 309 -0.82 -30.69 -3.81
C PHE A 309 -0.50 -31.42 -5.11
N LYS A 310 0.79 -31.61 -5.38
CA LYS A 310 1.31 -32.25 -6.60
C LYS A 310 0.58 -33.54 -7.00
N ASN A 311 0.25 -34.39 -6.04
CA ASN A 311 -0.40 -35.67 -6.26
C ASN A 311 -1.93 -35.67 -6.04
N SER A 312 -2.57 -34.52 -5.88
CA SER A 312 -4.01 -34.43 -5.60
C SER A 312 -4.71 -33.28 -6.31
N ASN A 313 -5.73 -33.64 -7.11
CA ASN A 313 -6.68 -32.69 -7.69
C ASN A 313 -7.82 -32.32 -6.72
N THR A 314 -7.87 -32.93 -5.53
CA THR A 314 -8.80 -32.54 -4.46
C THR A 314 -8.04 -31.71 -3.43
N PRO A 315 -8.46 -30.46 -3.16
CA PRO A 315 -7.75 -29.60 -2.23
C PRO A 315 -8.08 -29.94 -0.78
N ILE A 316 -7.14 -29.60 0.11
CA ILE A 316 -7.50 -29.34 1.50
C ILE A 316 -8.06 -27.93 1.55
N TYR A 317 -9.27 -27.75 2.07
CA TYR A 317 -9.89 -26.43 2.12
C TYR A 317 -10.52 -26.11 3.46
N ILE A 318 -10.64 -24.81 3.74
CA ILE A 318 -11.33 -24.27 4.91
C ILE A 318 -12.20 -23.11 4.46
N GLU A 319 -13.38 -23.01 5.06
CA GLU A 319 -14.22 -21.83 5.01
C GLU A 319 -14.24 -21.17 6.39
N LEU A 320 -14.07 -19.85 6.44
CA LEU A 320 -14.07 -19.08 7.67
C LEU A 320 -14.90 -17.80 7.49
N GLY A 321 -15.71 -17.49 8.50
CA GLY A 321 -16.69 -16.40 8.49
C GLY A 321 -18.04 -16.91 8.97
N ASP A 322 -19.13 -16.33 8.47
CA ASP A 322 -20.47 -16.74 8.88
C ASP A 322 -20.88 -18.04 8.19
N PRO A 323 -21.44 -19.03 8.92
CA PRO A 323 -21.83 -20.33 8.36
C PRO A 323 -22.69 -20.25 7.09
N ASN A 324 -23.61 -19.29 7.04
CA ASN A 324 -24.54 -19.06 5.92
C ASN A 324 -24.25 -17.73 5.19
N GLY A 325 -23.04 -17.20 5.34
CA GLY A 325 -22.63 -15.98 4.68
C GLY A 325 -22.40 -16.18 3.18
N GLN A 326 -22.54 -15.10 2.42
CA GLN A 326 -22.14 -15.08 1.02
C GLN A 326 -20.64 -15.42 0.92
N LEU A 327 -20.29 -16.37 0.06
CA LEU A 327 -18.89 -16.66 -0.26
C LEU A 327 -18.33 -15.51 -1.10
N ILE A 328 -17.45 -14.71 -0.51
CA ILE A 328 -16.91 -13.51 -1.18
C ILE A 328 -15.79 -13.87 -2.14
N LYS A 329 -14.89 -14.77 -1.72
CA LYS A 329 -13.74 -15.17 -2.51
C LYS A 329 -13.24 -16.56 -2.11
N THR A 330 -12.76 -17.30 -3.11
CA THR A 330 -11.94 -18.50 -2.93
C THR A 330 -10.49 -18.15 -3.22
N HIS A 331 -9.61 -18.31 -2.24
CA HIS A 331 -8.17 -18.17 -2.41
C HIS A 331 -7.55 -19.55 -2.66
N VAL A 332 -6.81 -19.68 -3.76
CA VAL A 332 -6.19 -20.95 -4.14
C VAL A 332 -4.68 -20.88 -3.95
N LEU A 333 -4.15 -21.85 -3.21
CA LEU A 333 -2.74 -22.07 -2.94
C LEU A 333 -2.31 -23.41 -3.57
N HIS A 334 -1.05 -23.49 -3.98
CA HIS A 334 -0.47 -24.68 -4.60
C HIS A 334 0.79 -25.11 -3.85
N ASP A 335 0.94 -26.42 -3.69
CA ASP A 335 2.17 -27.09 -3.26
C ASP A 335 2.61 -28.05 -4.35
N ASP A 336 3.50 -27.56 -5.19
CA ASP A 336 3.97 -28.32 -6.36
C ASP A 336 5.18 -29.22 -6.02
N LYS A 337 5.62 -29.20 -4.75
CA LYS A 337 6.80 -29.93 -4.26
C LYS A 337 6.41 -31.15 -3.45
N ASP A 338 5.51 -30.98 -2.48
CA ASP A 338 5.18 -32.03 -1.53
C ASP A 338 3.94 -32.83 -1.96
N ASP A 339 4.04 -34.15 -1.80
CA ASP A 339 2.93 -35.08 -2.00
C ASP A 339 2.11 -35.22 -0.71
N LEU A 340 0.79 -35.32 -0.83
CA LEU A 340 -0.04 -35.76 0.29
C LEU A 340 0.28 -37.23 0.61
N PRO A 341 0.56 -37.58 1.88
CA PRO A 341 0.84 -38.96 2.25
C PRO A 341 -0.34 -39.88 1.92
N LYS A 342 -0.04 -41.11 1.45
CA LYS A 342 -1.09 -42.13 1.20
C LYS A 342 -1.48 -42.90 2.46
N ASP A 343 -0.57 -43.00 3.43
CA ASP A 343 -0.84 -43.64 4.71
C ASP A 343 -1.91 -42.85 5.49
N PRO A 344 -2.99 -43.48 5.99
CA PRO A 344 -4.08 -42.78 6.66
C PRO A 344 -3.66 -41.94 7.86
N THR A 345 -2.68 -42.40 8.64
CA THR A 345 -2.23 -41.70 9.86
C THR A 345 -1.40 -40.47 9.49
N ALA A 346 -0.45 -40.65 8.56
CA ALA A 346 0.36 -39.56 8.02
C ALA A 346 -0.50 -38.53 7.27
N PHE A 347 -1.48 -38.98 6.49
CA PHE A 347 -2.44 -38.11 5.78
C PHE A 347 -3.24 -37.25 6.77
N LYS A 348 -3.78 -37.87 7.83
CA LYS A 348 -4.51 -37.15 8.89
C LYS A 348 -3.63 -36.11 9.59
N LYS A 349 -2.35 -36.42 9.83
CA LYS A 349 -1.39 -35.47 10.41
C LYS A 349 -1.12 -34.31 9.45
N ALA A 350 -0.76 -34.59 8.20
CA ALA A 350 -0.48 -33.57 7.18
C ALA A 350 -1.69 -32.66 6.95
N THR A 351 -2.88 -33.23 6.82
CA THR A 351 -4.13 -32.47 6.65
C THR A 351 -4.43 -31.57 7.85
N THR A 352 -4.17 -32.04 9.08
CA THR A 352 -4.32 -31.23 10.30
C THR A 352 -3.35 -30.04 10.32
N GLU A 353 -2.09 -30.26 9.97
CA GLU A 353 -1.07 -29.20 9.90
C GLU A 353 -1.41 -28.16 8.83
N VAL A 354 -1.79 -28.61 7.63
CA VAL A 354 -2.20 -27.74 6.53
C VAL A 354 -3.44 -26.94 6.93
N ALA A 355 -4.46 -27.61 7.49
CA ALA A 355 -5.66 -26.95 7.96
C ALA A 355 -5.36 -25.82 8.95
N SER A 356 -4.44 -26.03 9.90
CA SER A 356 -4.05 -24.99 10.87
C SER A 356 -3.44 -23.74 10.23
N LYS A 357 -2.70 -23.89 9.12
CA LYS A 357 -2.15 -22.77 8.34
C LYS A 357 -3.24 -22.08 7.53
N LEU A 358 -4.15 -22.84 6.93
CA LEU A 358 -5.28 -22.31 6.16
C LEU A 358 -6.23 -21.49 7.03
N TYR A 359 -6.47 -21.87 8.30
CA TYR A 359 -7.26 -21.06 9.23
C TYR A 359 -6.65 -19.67 9.48
N GLN A 360 -5.32 -19.58 9.63
CA GLN A 360 -4.63 -18.30 9.83
C GLN A 360 -4.72 -17.42 8.58
N TYR A 361 -4.50 -18.01 7.39
CA TYR A 361 -4.65 -17.30 6.12
C TYR A 361 -6.09 -16.85 5.90
N ALA A 362 -7.06 -17.74 6.13
CA ALA A 362 -8.49 -17.45 5.98
C ALA A 362 -8.92 -16.33 6.92
N ALA A 363 -8.42 -16.29 8.16
CA ALA A 363 -8.70 -15.22 9.10
C ALA A 363 -8.21 -13.87 8.57
N LEU A 364 -6.96 -13.80 8.10
CA LEU A 364 -6.40 -12.59 7.52
C LEU A 364 -7.26 -12.07 6.36
N ARG A 365 -7.65 -12.96 5.43
CA ARG A 365 -8.48 -12.59 4.27
C ARG A 365 -9.92 -12.25 4.61
N ALA A 366 -10.54 -12.99 5.52
CA ALA A 366 -11.92 -12.74 5.93
C ALA A 366 -12.03 -11.39 6.67
N MET A 367 -11.07 -11.07 7.54
CA MET A 367 -11.02 -9.81 8.27
C MET A 367 -10.85 -8.58 7.37
N GLU A 368 -10.17 -8.69 6.22
CA GLU A 368 -10.11 -7.62 5.22
C GLU A 368 -11.51 -7.25 4.69
N SER A 369 -12.40 -8.24 4.53
CA SER A 369 -13.77 -8.05 4.03
C SER A 369 -14.80 -7.68 5.11
N LYS A 370 -14.43 -7.85 6.39
CA LYS A 370 -15.29 -7.61 7.56
C LYS A 370 -14.68 -6.59 8.54
N PRO A 371 -14.50 -5.32 8.13
CA PRO A 371 -13.93 -4.33 9.02
C PRO A 371 -14.88 -4.06 10.21
N SER A 372 -14.32 -4.07 11.41
CA SER A 372 -14.94 -3.50 12.60
C SER A 372 -14.35 -2.11 12.84
N GLY A 373 -15.15 -1.06 12.74
CA GLY A 373 -14.67 0.33 12.76
C GLY A 373 -15.62 1.27 12.04
N PHE A 374 -15.10 1.97 11.04
CA PHE A 374 -15.85 2.94 10.25
C PHE A 374 -15.73 2.65 8.74
N GLU A 375 -16.79 2.94 8.01
CA GLU A 375 -16.73 3.19 6.56
C GLU A 375 -16.93 4.68 6.29
N GLY A 376 -16.32 5.18 5.21
CA GLY A 376 -16.43 6.58 4.79
C GLY A 376 -15.19 7.41 5.09
N SER A 377 -15.39 8.72 5.27
CA SER A 377 -14.29 9.67 5.46
C SER A 377 -14.70 10.84 6.34
N PHE A 378 -13.71 11.61 6.77
CA PHE A 378 -13.91 12.93 7.36
C PHE A 378 -12.95 13.94 6.71
N LEU A 379 -13.37 15.21 6.64
CA LEU A 379 -12.60 16.31 6.08
C LEU A 379 -11.95 17.12 7.19
N THR A 380 -10.69 17.48 7.01
CA THR A 380 -9.91 18.30 7.96
C THR A 380 -9.13 19.39 7.23
N PHE A 381 -8.51 20.28 8.01
CA PHE A 381 -7.46 21.15 7.52
C PHE A 381 -6.21 20.35 7.12
N GLY A 382 -5.24 21.03 6.50
CA GLY A 382 -3.95 20.46 6.09
C GLY A 382 -3.12 19.86 7.21
N GLU A 383 -3.41 20.25 8.45
CA GLU A 383 -2.80 19.74 9.66
C GLU A 383 -3.84 19.29 10.70
N PRO A 384 -3.52 18.28 11.53
CA PRO A 384 -2.29 17.48 11.52
C PRO A 384 -2.10 16.65 10.24
N PHE A 385 -0.85 16.49 9.77
CA PHE A 385 -0.56 15.80 8.51
C PHE A 385 -0.66 14.27 8.65
N VAL A 386 -1.41 13.63 7.74
CA VAL A 386 -1.70 12.17 7.81
C VAL A 386 -1.40 11.47 6.50
N ARG A 387 -0.74 10.31 6.53
CA ARG A 387 -0.51 9.44 5.36
C ARG A 387 -1.33 8.14 5.45
N PRO A 388 -1.52 7.43 4.32
CA PRO A 388 -1.99 6.04 4.38
C PRO A 388 -1.13 5.21 5.33
N THR A 389 -1.73 4.24 5.99
CA THR A 389 -1.14 3.38 7.03
C THR A 389 -0.85 4.02 8.38
N ASP A 390 -0.95 5.35 8.53
CA ASP A 390 -0.90 6.04 9.82
C ASP A 390 -2.08 5.61 10.73
N LYS A 391 -1.97 5.92 12.02
CA LYS A 391 -3.02 5.66 13.02
C LYS A 391 -3.67 6.96 13.44
N VAL A 392 -4.98 7.06 13.27
CA VAL A 392 -5.78 8.22 13.69
C VAL A 392 -6.54 7.89 14.97
N ILE A 393 -6.34 8.72 15.99
CA ILE A 393 -7.13 8.77 17.22
C ILE A 393 -8.29 9.73 16.97
N LEU A 394 -9.53 9.23 17.03
CA LEU A 394 -10.73 10.05 16.96
C LEU A 394 -11.32 10.28 18.35
N GLU A 395 -11.61 11.53 18.70
CA GLU A 395 -12.24 11.89 19.97
C GLU A 395 -13.49 12.75 19.76
N ASN A 396 -14.60 12.26 20.27
CA ASN A 396 -15.90 12.89 20.25
C ASN A 396 -16.47 12.91 21.68
N ALA A 397 -16.60 14.11 22.24
CA ALA A 397 -17.12 14.27 23.60
C ALA A 397 -18.62 13.93 23.71
N LYS A 398 -19.38 13.99 22.60
CA LYS A 398 -20.82 13.75 22.59
C LYS A 398 -21.21 12.34 22.15
N ASP A 399 -20.50 11.80 21.18
CA ASP A 399 -20.76 10.48 20.61
C ASP A 399 -19.56 9.55 20.86
N LYS A 400 -19.59 8.86 22.01
CA LYS A 400 -18.46 8.03 22.46
C LYS A 400 -18.21 6.82 21.57
N GLU A 401 -19.18 6.38 20.76
CA GLU A 401 -18.99 5.24 19.84
C GLU A 401 -17.97 5.58 18.74
N LYS A 402 -17.87 6.88 18.41
CA LYS A 402 -16.86 7.43 17.49
C LYS A 402 -15.45 7.53 18.06
N ASN A 403 -15.27 7.27 19.35
CA ASN A 403 -13.94 7.28 19.95
C ASN A 403 -13.21 6.00 19.59
N GLY A 404 -11.98 6.11 19.12
CA GLY A 404 -11.13 4.95 18.85
C GLY A 404 -9.84 5.31 18.11
N THR A 405 -8.92 4.36 18.06
CA THR A 405 -7.78 4.44 17.16
C THR A 405 -8.10 3.64 15.89
N PHE A 406 -7.93 4.25 14.73
CA PHE A 406 -8.23 3.67 13.42
C PHE A 406 -7.01 3.75 12.52
N GLN A 407 -6.87 2.79 11.60
CA GLN A 407 -5.84 2.89 10.58
C GLN A 407 -6.36 3.64 9.36
N VAL A 408 -5.50 4.47 8.77
CA VAL A 408 -5.80 5.25 7.57
C VAL A 408 -5.63 4.40 6.33
N GLU A 409 -6.66 4.39 5.49
CA GLU A 409 -6.68 3.64 4.22
C GLU A 409 -6.26 4.50 3.04
N LYS A 410 -6.85 5.69 2.95
CA LYS A 410 -6.68 6.62 1.83
C LYS A 410 -6.70 8.04 2.35
N VAL A 411 -5.91 8.91 1.74
CA VAL A 411 -5.92 10.35 1.98
C VAL A 411 -6.02 11.07 0.65
N GLU A 412 -7.02 11.91 0.50
CA GLU A 412 -7.14 12.87 -0.59
C GLU A 412 -6.78 14.25 -0.06
N ARG A 413 -5.80 14.91 -0.67
CA ARG A 413 -5.39 16.26 -0.30
C ARG A 413 -5.74 17.21 -1.42
N SER A 414 -6.26 18.37 -1.04
CA SER A 414 -6.47 19.49 -1.94
C SER A 414 -5.82 20.74 -1.35
N TYR A 415 -5.09 21.47 -2.17
CA TYR A 415 -4.47 22.76 -1.84
C TYR A 415 -4.81 23.75 -2.94
N GLY A 416 -5.19 24.98 -2.59
CA GLY A 416 -5.42 26.05 -3.56
C GLY A 416 -6.31 27.15 -3.01
N GLU A 417 -7.22 27.68 -3.83
CA GLU A 417 -8.12 28.80 -3.49
C GLU A 417 -8.97 28.54 -2.22
N ASN A 418 -9.37 27.28 -1.98
CA ASN A 418 -10.14 26.88 -0.79
C ASN A 418 -9.27 26.54 0.44
N GLY A 419 -7.98 26.87 0.38
CA GLY A 419 -6.96 26.52 1.37
C GLY A 419 -6.46 25.09 1.23
N TYR A 420 -5.79 24.60 2.27
CA TYR A 420 -5.29 23.22 2.35
C TYR A 420 -6.22 22.34 3.18
N ARG A 421 -6.64 21.21 2.62
CA ARG A 421 -7.56 20.24 3.20
C ARG A 421 -7.06 18.81 3.01
N GLN A 422 -7.50 17.94 3.92
CA GLN A 422 -7.28 16.49 3.84
C GLN A 422 -8.63 15.79 4.05
N ARG A 423 -9.04 14.96 3.10
CA ARG A 423 -10.13 14.00 3.29
C ARG A 423 -9.51 12.66 3.62
N ILE A 424 -9.76 12.18 4.83
CA ILE A 424 -9.12 10.99 5.38
C ILE A 424 -10.16 9.88 5.41
N TYR A 425 -9.88 8.81 4.68
CA TYR A 425 -10.66 7.58 4.68
C TYR A 425 -10.02 6.63 5.69
N ILE A 426 -10.81 6.20 6.65
CA ILE A 426 -10.41 5.24 7.67
C ILE A 426 -11.23 3.97 7.50
N GLY A 427 -10.70 2.87 8.01
CA GLY A 427 -11.38 1.58 7.96
C GLY A 427 -11.48 0.96 9.35
N ARG A 428 -10.58 0.01 9.61
CA ARG A 428 -10.62 -0.79 10.82
C ARG A 428 -10.19 0.00 12.06
N ARG A 429 -10.82 -0.34 13.17
CA ARG A 429 -10.39 0.00 14.52
C ARG A 429 -9.18 -0.86 14.90
N VAL A 430 -8.15 -0.23 15.44
CA VAL A 430 -6.89 -0.86 15.88
C VAL A 430 -6.61 -0.66 17.37
N GLY A 431 -7.49 0.06 18.08
CA GLY A 431 -7.39 0.25 19.51
C GLY A 431 -8.54 1.08 20.08
N THR A 432 -8.75 0.97 21.38
CA THR A 432 -9.58 1.88 22.16
C THR A 432 -8.76 3.11 22.59
N ILE A 433 -9.44 4.15 23.07
CA ILE A 433 -8.83 5.36 23.63
C ILE A 433 -9.12 5.40 25.13
#